data_AF-A0A1D2MP76-F1
#
_entry.id   AF-A0A1D2MP76-F1
#
_cell.length_a   1.000
_cell.length_b   1.000
_cell.length_c   1.000
_cell.angle_alpha   90.00
_cell.angle_beta   90.00
_cell.angle_gamma   90.00
#
_symmetry.space_group_name_H-M   'P 1'
#
loop_
_entity.id
_entity.type
_entity.pdbx_description
1 polymer ?
#
loop_
_entity_poly.entity_id
_entity_poly.type
_entity_poly.pdbx_seq_one_letter_code
_entity_poly.pdbx_strand_id
1 'polypeptide(L)'
;MVGVERLFAKAGQLLLSSQRSGVLAGNCCHTFSCNPVGLSLVNSVRYNSNRASICKIGRLQYLRHYPTLVVNPDGSTFTIRYKEPRQIIKLPVDLSTVSEVEKLKHLERRRAKTRVSLEEDFDDVDFDSSKYLKLVKKK
;
A
#
# COMPACT_ATOMS: atom_id res chain seq x y z
N MET A 1 37.66 -4.56 -41.14
CA MET A 1 38.86 -3.70 -41.11
C MET A 1 38.77 -2.84 -39.85
N VAL A 2 39.77 -3.03 -38.97
CA VAL A 2 40.20 -2.20 -37.81
C VAL A 2 39.10 -1.79 -36.81
N GLY A 3 38.99 -2.31 -35.58
CA GLY A 3 40.03 -2.53 -34.57
C GLY A 3 40.33 -1.18 -33.89
N VAL A 4 40.04 -0.97 -32.60
CA VAL A 4 40.95 -1.10 -31.43
C VAL A 4 40.54 0.11 -30.54
N GLU A 5 40.26 0.05 -29.23
CA GLU A 5 41.18 -0.25 -28.13
C GLU A 5 40.44 -0.37 -26.79
N ARG A 6 40.92 -1.33 -25.99
CA ARG A 6 40.65 -1.53 -24.56
C ARG A 6 41.43 -0.50 -23.73
N LEU A 7 41.22 -0.55 -22.41
CA LEU A 7 42.04 -0.05 -21.27
C LEU A 7 41.31 1.06 -20.52
N PHE A 8 40.87 0.85 -19.28
CA PHE A 8 41.77 0.91 -18.13
C PHE A 8 41.44 -0.14 -17.06
N ALA A 9 42.35 -1.09 -16.89
CA ALA A 9 42.60 -1.78 -15.64
C ALA A 9 43.91 -1.25 -15.06
N LYS A 10 43.91 -0.86 -13.77
CA LYS A 10 45.07 -0.78 -12.86
C LYS A 10 44.48 -0.54 -11.46
N ALA A 11 44.46 -1.57 -10.60
CA ALA A 11 45.57 -2.02 -9.75
C ALA A 11 45.62 -1.20 -8.45
N GLY A 12 45.40 -1.89 -7.33
CA GLY A 12 45.46 -1.34 -5.98
C GLY A 12 45.24 -2.42 -4.92
N GLN A 13 45.95 -3.55 -5.05
CA GLN A 13 46.24 -4.43 -3.92
C GLN A 13 47.21 -3.72 -2.98
N LEU A 14 46.90 -3.65 -1.69
CA LEU A 14 47.90 -3.70 -0.63
C LEU A 14 47.39 -4.54 0.56
N LEU A 15 48.04 -5.70 0.69
CA LEU A 15 48.61 -6.30 1.91
C LEU A 15 47.69 -6.73 3.06
N LEU A 16 47.39 -8.03 3.00
CA LEU A 16 47.75 -9.06 3.98
C LEU A 16 48.40 -8.62 5.31
N SER A 17 47.74 -8.99 6.41
CA SER A 17 48.22 -9.40 7.75
C SER A 17 47.18 -8.89 8.76
N SER A 18 46.59 -9.67 9.64
CA SER A 18 47.23 -10.58 10.57
C SER A 18 46.14 -11.47 11.17
N GLN A 19 46.55 -12.70 11.45
CA GLN A 19 45.77 -13.73 12.10
C GLN A 19 45.18 -13.24 13.43
N ARG A 20 43.90 -13.54 13.66
CA ARG A 20 43.39 -13.97 14.97
C ARG A 20 42.61 -15.25 14.78
N SER A 21 43.36 -16.35 14.81
CA SER A 21 42.94 -17.66 15.25
C SER A 21 42.30 -17.61 16.65
N GLY A 22 41.33 -18.49 16.89
CA GLY A 22 40.72 -18.75 18.20
C GLY A 22 39.20 -18.73 18.09
N VAL A 23 38.59 -19.75 17.47
CA VAL A 23 38.06 -20.93 18.19
C VAL A 23 37.27 -20.51 19.43
N LEU A 24 35.94 -20.56 19.33
CA LEU A 24 35.14 -21.29 20.30
C LEU A 24 33.90 -21.82 19.59
N ALA A 25 33.74 -23.13 19.71
CA ALA A 25 32.58 -23.89 19.30
C ALA A 25 31.28 -23.26 19.80
N GLY A 26 30.25 -23.32 18.98
CA GLY A 26 28.93 -22.82 19.34
C GLY A 26 27.87 -23.15 18.30
N ASN A 27 27.85 -24.40 17.84
CA ASN A 27 26.67 -24.98 17.23
C ASN A 27 25.49 -24.88 18.21
N CYS A 28 24.50 -24.03 17.96
CA CYS A 28 23.12 -24.26 18.40
C CYS A 28 22.17 -23.11 18.02
N CYS A 29 21.40 -23.28 16.94
CA CYS A 29 19.93 -23.11 17.00
C CYS A 29 19.26 -23.66 15.73
N HIS A 30 19.53 -24.93 15.41
CA HIS A 30 18.52 -25.78 14.84
C HIS A 30 17.94 -26.64 15.97
N THR A 31 16.63 -26.82 15.94
CA THR A 31 15.79 -27.62 16.85
C THR A 31 15.49 -27.02 18.22
N PHE A 32 14.18 -26.87 18.45
CA PHE A 32 13.52 -27.03 19.73
C PHE A 32 14.22 -28.12 20.56
N SER A 33 14.96 -27.75 21.61
CA SER A 33 15.23 -28.65 22.71
C SER A 33 14.45 -28.16 23.92
N CYS A 34 13.25 -28.72 24.09
CA CYS A 34 12.55 -28.68 25.37
C CYS A 34 13.44 -29.37 26.41
N ASN A 35 13.88 -28.64 27.44
CA ASN A 35 14.33 -29.27 28.68
C ASN A 35 13.09 -29.58 29.53
N PRO A 36 12.87 -30.85 29.96
CA PRO A 36 11.79 -31.19 30.87
C PRO A 36 12.31 -31.02 32.30
N VAL A 37 12.06 -29.86 32.90
CA VAL A 37 12.15 -29.74 34.36
C VAL A 37 10.77 -29.38 34.86
N GLY A 38 10.24 -30.28 35.69
CA GLY A 38 8.88 -30.29 36.17
C GLY A 38 8.44 -28.97 36.78
N LEU A 39 7.49 -28.35 36.10
CA LEU A 39 6.47 -27.54 36.73
C LEU A 39 5.21 -27.80 35.90
N SER A 40 4.26 -28.56 36.45
CA SER A 40 2.91 -28.63 35.90
C SER A 40 2.19 -27.32 36.19
N LEU A 41 2.70 -26.21 35.64
CA LEU A 41 1.83 -25.11 35.31
C LEU A 41 0.93 -25.66 34.22
N VAL A 42 -0.35 -25.79 34.52
CA VAL A 42 -1.38 -25.90 33.49
C VAL A 42 -1.23 -24.62 32.67
N ASN A 43 -0.40 -24.67 31.62
CA ASN A 43 -0.40 -23.67 30.59
C ASN A 43 -1.78 -23.79 29.97
N SER A 44 -2.73 -22.99 30.48
CA SER A 44 -3.96 -22.73 29.75
C SER A 44 -3.50 -22.13 28.43
N VAL A 45 -3.41 -22.96 27.39
CA VAL A 45 -3.09 -22.50 26.04
C VAL A 45 -4.33 -21.77 25.58
N ARG A 46 -4.42 -20.50 25.97
CA ARG A 46 -5.45 -19.62 25.45
C ARG A 46 -5.12 -19.41 23.98
N TYR A 47 -5.94 -19.97 23.09
CA TYR A 47 -5.91 -19.71 21.66
C TYR A 47 -6.35 -18.27 21.42
N ASN A 48 -5.44 -17.32 21.69
CA ASN A 48 -5.64 -15.92 21.38
C ASN A 48 -4.73 -15.53 20.21
N SER A 49 -5.11 -14.45 19.52
CA SER A 49 -4.35 -13.87 18.41
C SER A 49 -2.98 -13.32 18.84
N ASN A 50 -2.75 -13.12 20.14
CA ASN A 50 -1.51 -12.54 20.67
C ASN A 50 -0.39 -13.58 20.87
N ARG A 51 -0.68 -14.88 20.83
CA ARG A 51 0.30 -15.95 21.09
C ARG A 51 1.54 -15.87 20.19
N ALA A 52 1.40 -15.39 18.95
CA ALA A 52 2.48 -15.28 17.97
C ALA A 52 2.63 -13.87 17.39
N SER A 53 2.05 -12.84 18.02
CA SER A 53 2.09 -11.47 17.47
C SER A 53 3.45 -10.80 17.64
N ILE A 54 4.21 -11.16 18.69
CA ILE A 54 5.53 -10.61 18.98
C ILE A 54 6.60 -11.59 18.47
N CYS A 55 7.18 -11.32 17.30
CA CYS A 55 8.17 -12.18 16.66
C CYS A 55 9.25 -11.36 15.94
N LYS A 56 10.44 -11.92 15.70
CA LYS A 56 11.49 -11.34 14.84
C LYS A 56 11.64 -12.12 13.53
N ILE A 57 12.37 -11.56 12.55
CA ILE A 57 12.69 -12.27 11.31
C ILE A 57 13.76 -13.34 11.63
N GLY A 58 13.50 -14.59 11.25
CA GLY A 58 14.38 -15.75 11.56
C GLY A 58 15.59 -15.92 10.64
N ARG A 59 16.09 -14.84 10.04
CA ARG A 59 17.29 -14.85 9.17
C ARG A 59 18.43 -14.10 9.85
N LEU A 60 19.67 -14.56 9.65
CA LEU A 60 20.86 -13.91 10.22
C LEU A 60 21.10 -12.52 9.60
N GLN A 61 20.94 -12.40 8.28
CA GLN A 61 21.06 -11.15 7.54
C GLN A 61 19.73 -10.85 6.86
N TYR A 62 19.18 -9.66 7.09
CA TYR A 62 17.94 -9.20 6.47
C TYR A 62 17.94 -7.67 6.36
N LEU A 63 17.22 -7.16 5.37
CA LEU A 63 17.02 -5.73 5.18
C LEU A 63 16.05 -5.19 6.24
N ARG A 64 16.14 -3.90 6.54
CA ARG A 64 15.20 -3.25 7.46
C ARG A 64 13.78 -3.31 6.89
N HIS A 65 12.85 -3.74 7.73
CA HIS A 65 11.42 -3.69 7.43
C HIS A 65 10.71 -2.76 8.42
N TYR A 66 9.65 -2.12 7.96
CA TYR A 66 8.81 -1.20 8.73
C TYR A 66 7.43 -1.81 8.96
N PRO A 67 6.82 -1.61 10.14
CA PRO A 67 5.44 -2.02 10.37
C PRO A 67 4.50 -1.11 9.56
N THR A 68 3.62 -1.72 8.76
CA THR A 68 2.70 -1.03 7.85
C THR A 68 1.31 -1.60 8.00
N LEU A 69 0.28 -0.74 8.00
CA LEU A 69 -1.11 -1.16 8.05
C LEU A 69 -1.62 -1.44 6.63
N VAL A 70 -2.02 -2.68 6.37
CA VAL A 70 -2.68 -3.05 5.12
C VAL A 70 -4.19 -3.00 5.33
N VAL A 71 -4.88 -2.28 4.45
CA VAL A 71 -6.33 -2.11 4.46
C VAL A 71 -6.88 -2.90 3.28
N ASN A 72 -7.69 -3.91 3.59
CA ASN A 72 -8.41 -4.70 2.60
C ASN A 72 -9.55 -3.89 1.96
N PRO A 73 -10.06 -4.31 0.80
CA PRO A 73 -11.23 -3.66 0.17
C PRO A 73 -12.45 -3.62 1.10
N ASP A 74 -12.62 -4.63 1.96
CA ASP A 74 -13.70 -4.72 2.96
C ASP A 74 -13.48 -3.80 4.18
N GLY A 75 -12.35 -3.08 4.22
CA GLY A 75 -11.96 -2.21 5.33
C GLY A 75 -11.33 -2.94 6.52
N SER A 76 -11.24 -4.27 6.50
CA SER A 76 -10.47 -5.02 7.49
C SER A 76 -8.99 -4.66 7.41
N THR A 77 -8.30 -4.68 8.56
CA THR A 77 -6.92 -4.22 8.65
C THR A 77 -6.02 -5.22 9.34
N PHE A 78 -4.77 -5.28 8.89
CA PHE A 78 -3.73 -6.08 9.53
C PHE A 78 -2.35 -5.46 9.33
N THR A 79 -1.44 -5.74 10.26
CA THR A 79 -0.10 -5.15 10.28
C THR A 79 0.91 -6.12 9.65
N ILE A 80 1.63 -5.65 8.64
CA ILE A 80 2.71 -6.40 7.97
C ILE A 80 4.04 -5.64 8.09
N ARG A 81 5.15 -6.35 7.93
CA ARG A 81 6.49 -5.78 7.75
C ARG A 81 6.79 -5.50 6.27
N TYR A 82 6.87 -4.24 5.86
CA TYR A 82 7.13 -3.82 4.48
C TYR A 82 8.55 -3.25 4.30
N LYS A 83 9.05 -3.24 3.06
CA LYS A 83 10.42 -2.78 2.74
C LYS A 83 10.58 -1.27 2.86
N GLU A 84 9.57 -0.54 2.44
CA GLU A 84 9.53 0.92 2.49
C GLU A 84 8.75 1.40 3.72
N PRO A 85 9.10 2.57 4.29
CA PRO A 85 8.41 3.13 5.45
C PRO A 85 7.07 3.77 5.05
N ARG A 86 6.07 2.93 4.72
CA ARG A 86 4.70 3.37 4.44
C ARG A 86 3.83 3.18 5.66
N GLN A 87 3.01 4.16 6.01
CA GLN A 87 2.07 3.99 7.14
C GLN A 87 0.90 3.08 6.77
N ILE A 88 0.31 3.29 5.58
CA ILE A 88 -0.91 2.62 5.14
C ILE A 88 -0.77 2.16 3.68
N ILE A 89 -1.18 0.93 3.41
CA ILE A 89 -1.31 0.36 2.07
C ILE A 89 -2.78 -0.01 1.86
N LYS A 90 -3.45 0.65 0.91
CA LYS A 90 -4.86 0.37 0.58
C LYS A 90 -4.90 -0.62 -0.58
N LEU A 91 -5.52 -1.77 -0.37
CA LEU A 91 -5.75 -2.72 -1.44
C LEU A 91 -6.95 -2.29 -2.30
N PRO A 92 -6.86 -2.43 -3.63
CA PRO A 92 -7.98 -2.15 -4.51
C PRO A 92 -9.07 -3.22 -4.37
N VAL A 93 -10.27 -2.89 -4.84
CA VAL A 93 -11.36 -3.85 -5.01
C VAL A 93 -11.14 -4.63 -6.30
N ASP A 94 -11.26 -5.95 -6.25
CA ASP A 94 -11.13 -6.81 -7.42
C ASP A 94 -12.38 -6.70 -8.33
N LEU A 95 -12.19 -6.42 -9.61
CA LEU A 95 -13.31 -6.22 -10.54
C LEU A 95 -13.91 -7.54 -11.07
N SER A 96 -13.24 -8.68 -10.91
CA SER A 96 -13.77 -9.97 -11.35
C SER A 96 -14.85 -10.51 -10.41
N THR A 97 -14.71 -10.26 -9.11
CA THR A 97 -15.60 -10.78 -8.05
C THR A 97 -16.86 -9.95 -7.86
N VAL A 98 -16.81 -8.65 -8.16
CA VAL A 98 -17.91 -7.70 -7.96
C VAL A 98 -19.07 -7.97 -8.94
N SER A 99 -20.30 -7.82 -8.46
CA SER A 99 -21.52 -8.00 -9.27
C SER A 99 -21.65 -6.94 -10.38
N GLU A 100 -22.37 -7.28 -11.45
CA GLU A 100 -22.58 -6.36 -12.60
C GLU A 100 -23.29 -5.06 -12.18
N VAL A 101 -24.25 -5.16 -11.26
CA VAL A 101 -24.99 -4.01 -10.73
C VAL A 101 -24.06 -3.04 -9.99
N GLU A 102 -23.16 -3.55 -9.16
CA GLU A 102 -22.20 -2.72 -8.42
C GLU A 102 -21.13 -2.10 -9.33
N LYS A 103 -20.74 -2.81 -10.39
CA LYS A 103 -19.86 -2.27 -11.44
C LYS A 103 -20.49 -1.07 -12.13
N LEU A 104 -21.76 -1.17 -12.52
CA LEU A 104 -22.50 -0.05 -13.11
C LEU A 104 -22.56 1.15 -12.15
N LYS A 105 -22.90 0.92 -10.87
CA LYS A 105 -22.85 1.96 -9.82
C LYS A 105 -21.47 2.59 -9.66
N HIS A 106 -20.39 1.80 -9.79
CA HIS A 106 -19.03 2.32 -9.76
C HIS A 106 -18.72 3.18 -10.98
N LEU A 107 -19.16 2.78 -12.17
CA LEU A 107 -19.00 3.55 -13.41
C LEU A 107 -19.79 4.86 -13.34
N GLU A 108 -21.03 4.83 -12.85
CA GLU A 108 -21.86 6.01 -12.61
C GLU A 108 -21.20 6.98 -11.62
N ARG A 109 -20.63 6.47 -10.53
CA ARG A 109 -19.87 7.31 -9.57
C ARG A 109 -18.62 7.96 -10.18
N ARG A 110 -17.99 7.30 -11.17
CA ARG A 110 -16.84 7.86 -11.89
C ARG A 110 -17.23 8.89 -12.94
N ARG A 111 -18.45 8.79 -13.50
CA ARG A 111 -18.96 9.80 -14.44
C ARG A 111 -19.00 11.14 -13.72
N ALA A 112 -18.50 12.18 -14.38
CA ALA A 112 -18.51 13.53 -13.82
C ALA A 112 -19.96 13.97 -13.57
N LYS A 113 -20.22 14.54 -12.40
CA LYS A 113 -21.53 15.11 -12.10
C LYS A 113 -21.65 16.42 -12.87
N THR A 114 -22.36 16.40 -13.99
CA THR A 114 -22.69 17.63 -14.71
C THR A 114 -23.55 18.50 -13.81
N ARG A 115 -23.11 19.74 -13.54
CA ARG A 115 -23.99 20.76 -12.99
C ARG A 115 -24.96 21.10 -14.09
N VAL A 116 -26.22 20.71 -13.96
CA VAL A 116 -27.28 21.20 -14.83
C VAL A 116 -27.43 22.67 -14.48
N SER A 117 -26.86 23.57 -15.29
CA SER A 117 -27.34 24.93 -15.35
C SER A 117 -28.76 24.82 -15.89
N LEU A 118 -29.73 25.00 -15.00
CA LEU A 118 -31.08 25.32 -15.41
C LEU A 118 -30.97 26.72 -16.01
N GLU A 119 -30.59 26.78 -17.27
CA GLU A 119 -30.93 27.93 -18.11
C GLU A 119 -32.46 27.85 -18.16
N GLU A 120 -33.11 28.80 -17.48
CA GLU A 120 -34.54 29.01 -17.68
C GLU A 120 -34.67 29.38 -19.16
N ASP A 121 -35.07 28.41 -19.98
CA ASP A 121 -35.38 28.64 -21.38
C ASP A 121 -36.51 29.68 -21.40
N PHE A 122 -36.17 30.94 -21.68
CA PHE A 122 -37.14 32.05 -21.78
C PHE A 122 -38.03 31.93 -23.03
N ASP A 123 -37.90 30.84 -23.79
CA ASP A 123 -38.59 30.57 -25.05
C ASP A 123 -40.12 30.39 -24.87
N ASP A 124 -40.61 30.18 -23.64
CA ASP A 124 -42.03 30.06 -23.32
C ASP A 124 -42.72 31.43 -23.03
N VAL A 125 -41.98 32.55 -23.03
CA VAL A 125 -42.56 33.88 -22.79
C VAL A 125 -42.73 34.64 -24.10
N ASP A 126 -43.94 34.59 -24.67
CA ASP A 126 -44.32 35.39 -25.84
C ASP A 126 -44.14 36.90 -25.53
N PHE A 127 -43.06 37.49 -26.06
CA PHE A 127 -42.77 38.90 -25.88
C PHE A 127 -43.76 39.78 -26.68
N ASP A 128 -44.79 40.27 -26.01
CA ASP A 128 -45.78 41.17 -26.59
C ASP A 128 -45.28 42.63 -26.62
N SER A 129 -44.73 43.03 -27.76
CA SER A 129 -44.23 44.38 -28.03
C SER A 129 -45.29 45.49 -27.95
N SER A 130 -46.58 45.15 -28.10
CA SER A 130 -47.67 46.12 -28.13
C SER A 130 -47.85 46.88 -26.80
N LYS A 131 -47.51 46.22 -25.69
CA LYS A 131 -47.60 46.77 -24.33
C LYS A 131 -46.72 48.00 -24.11
N TYR A 132 -45.61 48.11 -24.86
CA TYR A 132 -44.58 49.13 -24.65
C TYR A 132 -44.66 50.31 -25.63
N LEU A 133 -45.53 50.24 -26.66
CA LEU A 133 -45.71 51.32 -27.65
C LEU A 133 -46.17 52.66 -27.05
N LYS A 134 -46.80 52.63 -25.86
CA LYS A 134 -47.27 53.82 -25.13
C LYS A 134 -46.13 54.68 -24.59
N LEU A 135 -44.97 54.09 -24.34
CA LEU A 135 -43.82 54.75 -23.70
C LEU A 135 -42.93 55.49 -24.70
N VAL A 136 -43.05 55.18 -25.99
CA VAL A 136 -42.23 55.77 -27.07
C VAL A 136 -42.78 57.11 -27.55
N LYS A 137 -44.07 57.37 -27.36
CA LYS A 137 -44.69 58.66 -27.72
C LYS A 137 -44.40 59.70 -26.63
N LYS A 138 -43.44 60.60 -26.88
CA LYS A 138 -43.29 61.83 -26.09
C LYS A 138 -44.46 62.77 -26.39
N LYS A 139 -44.99 63.39 -25.33
CA LYS A 139 -46.04 64.40 -25.36
C LYS A 139 -45.56 65.68 -26.01
#